data_AF-A0A816HS46-F1
#
_entry.id   AF-A0A816HS46-F1
#
_cell.length_a   1.000
_cell.length_b   1.000
_cell.length_c   1.000
_cell.angle_alpha   90.00
_cell.angle_beta   90.00
_cell.angle_gamma   90.00
#
_symmetry.space_group_name_H-M   'P 1'
#
loop_
_entity.id
_entity.type
_entity.pdbx_description
1 polymer ?
#
loop_
_entity_poly.entity_id
_entity_poly.type
_entity_poly.pdbx_seq_one_letter_code
_entity_poly.pdbx_strand_id
1 'polypeptide(L)'
;MKEQLQYEVGHQLNPLIFGHFLSALSCHKEANNYYEFWLDILKSDHRHRYAIHYYYGILLKSAGKHGDAVNQLQQALACNKPMAEVAKAHEPWSEEMQESIENTVVDKSIILGSIADMHYAQNNQKEALQLYDLGLALTVDQRYRRHFQKRIDILKHLLNPSTI
;
A
#
# COMPACT_ATOMS: atom_id res chain seq x y z
N MET A 1 4.82 -0.35 -29.18
CA MET A 1 4.19 -0.41 -27.83
C MET A 1 5.00 0.34 -26.78
N LYS A 2 6.29 0.04 -26.56
CA LYS A 2 7.14 0.77 -25.57
C LYS A 2 7.29 2.27 -25.87
N GLU A 3 7.51 2.63 -27.13
CA GLU A 3 7.62 4.04 -27.58
C GLU A 3 6.28 4.78 -27.55
N GLN A 4 5.18 4.07 -27.78
CA GLN A 4 3.82 4.62 -27.75
C GLN A 4 3.35 4.90 -26.32
N LEU A 5 3.70 4.01 -25.37
CA LEU A 5 3.53 4.23 -23.94
C LEU A 5 4.41 5.39 -23.43
N GLN A 6 5.64 5.54 -23.91
CA GLN A 6 6.47 6.70 -23.59
C GLN A 6 5.85 8.03 -24.06
N TYR A 7 5.25 8.05 -25.24
CA TYR A 7 4.63 9.24 -25.82
C TYR A 7 3.34 9.64 -25.09
N GLU A 8 2.45 8.69 -24.78
CA GLU A 8 1.17 8.97 -24.10
C GLU A 8 1.34 9.35 -22.62
N VAL A 9 2.31 8.72 -21.93
CA VAL A 9 2.57 9.02 -20.52
C VAL A 9 3.43 10.26 -20.32
N GLY A 10 4.22 10.64 -21.34
CA GLY A 10 5.04 11.85 -21.28
C GLY A 10 4.24 13.13 -21.09
N HIS A 11 2.98 13.20 -21.53
CA HIS A 11 2.24 14.47 -21.59
C HIS A 11 0.80 14.50 -21.03
N GLN A 12 0.11 13.39 -20.74
CA GLN A 12 -1.32 13.48 -20.34
C GLN A 12 -1.82 12.54 -19.24
N LEU A 13 -1.15 11.43 -18.94
CA LEU A 13 -1.63 10.47 -17.94
C LEU A 13 -0.62 10.31 -16.81
N ASN A 14 -1.06 10.62 -15.58
CA ASN A 14 -0.32 10.27 -14.37
C ASN A 14 -0.03 8.76 -14.40
N PRO A 15 1.23 8.31 -14.27
CA PRO A 15 1.58 6.89 -14.29
C PRO A 15 0.72 6.02 -13.36
N LEU A 16 0.24 6.60 -12.27
CA LEU A 16 -0.63 5.94 -11.31
C LEU A 16 -2.03 5.64 -11.87
N ILE A 17 -2.59 6.56 -12.66
CA ILE A 17 -3.96 6.45 -13.20
C ILE A 17 -4.01 5.39 -14.31
N PHE A 18 -2.99 5.34 -15.17
CA PHE A 18 -3.00 4.42 -16.30
C PHE A 18 -2.79 2.96 -15.87
N GLY A 19 -1.88 2.71 -14.92
CA GLY A 19 -1.73 1.36 -14.37
C GLY A 19 -3.00 0.85 -13.69
N HIS A 20 -3.70 1.73 -12.95
CA HIS A 20 -4.97 1.39 -12.32
C HIS A 20 -6.10 1.17 -13.34
N PHE A 21 -6.14 1.98 -14.41
CA PHE A 21 -7.05 1.80 -15.53
C PHE A 21 -6.87 0.44 -16.22
N LEU A 22 -5.63 0.06 -16.53
CA LEU A 22 -5.33 -1.26 -17.10
C LEU A 22 -5.76 -2.41 -16.17
N SER A 23 -5.59 -2.25 -14.86
CA SER A 23 -6.08 -3.21 -13.87
C SER A 23 -7.61 -3.33 -13.88
N ALA A 24 -8.31 -2.21 -13.98
CA ALA A 24 -9.78 -2.19 -14.02
C ALA A 24 -10.34 -2.87 -15.28
N LEU A 25 -9.56 -2.88 -16.37
CA LEU A 25 -9.88 -3.61 -17.61
C LEU A 25 -9.46 -5.09 -17.58
N SER A 26 -8.98 -5.61 -16.45
CA SER A 26 -8.42 -6.97 -16.31
C SER A 26 -7.22 -7.25 -17.24
N CYS A 27 -6.57 -6.21 -17.76
CA CYS A 27 -5.34 -6.30 -18.56
C CYS A 27 -4.12 -6.46 -17.65
N HIS A 28 -4.10 -7.53 -16.86
CA HIS A 28 -3.11 -7.71 -15.79
C HIS A 28 -1.68 -7.80 -16.30
N LYS A 29 -1.46 -8.35 -17.51
CA LYS A 29 -0.13 -8.49 -18.11
C LYS A 29 0.42 -7.13 -18.54
N GLU A 30 -0.41 -6.32 -19.18
CA GLU A 30 -0.08 -4.97 -19.63
C GLU A 30 0.17 -4.06 -18.42
N ALA A 31 -0.67 -4.14 -17.40
CA ALA A 31 -0.50 -3.41 -16.15
C ALA A 31 0.81 -3.81 -15.44
N ASN A 32 1.16 -5.10 -15.44
CA ASN A 32 2.44 -5.58 -14.88
C ASN A 32 3.65 -4.97 -15.60
N ASN A 33 3.69 -5.08 -16.93
CA ASN A 33 4.77 -4.51 -17.74
C ASN A 33 4.89 -2.99 -17.56
N TYR A 34 3.76 -2.32 -17.38
CA TYR A 34 3.70 -0.88 -17.16
C TYR A 34 4.33 -0.47 -15.84
N TYR A 35 3.99 -1.14 -14.73
CA TYR A 35 4.59 -0.84 -13.43
C TYR A 35 6.08 -1.19 -13.38
N GLU A 36 6.50 -2.31 -13.96
CA GLU A 36 7.92 -2.68 -14.07
C GLU A 36 8.72 -1.63 -14.85
N PHE A 37 8.18 -1.11 -15.95
CA PHE A 37 8.78 -0.03 -16.72
C PHE A 37 8.99 1.22 -15.86
N TRP A 38 7.96 1.66 -15.13
CA TRP A 38 8.07 2.87 -14.31
C TRP A 38 9.02 2.73 -13.13
N LEU A 39 9.13 1.54 -12.54
CA LEU A 39 10.12 1.26 -11.50
C LEU A 39 11.56 1.32 -12.03
N ASP A 40 11.81 0.93 -13.28
CA ASP A 40 13.13 1.05 -13.90
C ASP A 40 13.47 2.49 -14.30
N ILE A 41 12.48 3.30 -14.69
CA ILE A 41 12.70 4.71 -15.04
C ILE A 41 12.93 5.58 -13.80
N LEU A 42 12.17 5.36 -12.72
CA LEU A 42 12.11 6.27 -11.56
C LEU A 42 12.99 5.83 -10.38
N LYS A 43 14.20 5.32 -10.64
CA LYS A 43 15.05 4.68 -9.60
C LYS A 43 15.29 5.53 -8.35
N SER A 44 15.43 6.85 -8.51
CA SER A 44 15.74 7.81 -7.44
C SER A 44 14.52 8.60 -6.91
N ASP A 45 13.34 8.47 -7.52
CA ASP A 45 12.16 9.23 -7.10
C ASP A 45 11.33 8.44 -6.07
N HIS A 46 11.59 8.70 -4.79
CA HIS A 46 10.94 7.98 -3.69
C HIS A 46 9.42 8.18 -3.61
N ARG A 47 8.91 9.36 -4.01
CA ARG A 47 7.48 9.69 -3.91
C ARG A 47 6.69 8.95 -4.99
N HIS A 48 7.15 8.97 -6.23
CA HIS A 48 6.49 8.23 -7.30
C HIS A 48 6.65 6.72 -7.11
N ARG A 49 7.82 6.25 -6.64
CA ARG A 49 8.03 4.84 -6.33
C ARG A 49 7.10 4.32 -5.24
N TYR A 50 6.83 5.11 -4.19
CA TYR A 50 5.83 4.75 -3.18
C TYR A 50 4.49 4.40 -3.83
N ALA A 51 3.96 5.31 -4.64
CA ALA A 51 2.66 5.14 -5.25
C ALA A 51 2.65 4.00 -6.29
N ILE A 52 3.72 3.85 -7.08
CA ILE A 52 3.87 2.73 -8.02
C ILE A 52 3.87 1.38 -7.29
N HIS A 53 4.70 1.23 -6.26
CA HIS A 53 4.75 0.00 -5.46
C HIS A 53 3.40 -0.30 -4.79
N TYR A 54 2.69 0.73 -4.32
CA TYR A 54 1.35 0.57 -3.76
C TYR A 54 0.36 0.00 -4.79
N TYR A 55 0.15 0.70 -5.92
CA TYR A 55 -0.83 0.27 -6.91
C TYR A 55 -0.44 -1.05 -7.58
N TYR A 56 0.86 -1.31 -7.74
CA TYR A 56 1.33 -2.59 -8.24
C TYR A 56 1.01 -3.73 -7.26
N GLY A 57 1.17 -3.50 -5.95
CA GLY A 57 0.74 -4.44 -4.93
C GLY A 57 -0.77 -4.72 -4.97
N ILE A 58 -1.60 -3.69 -5.18
CA ILE A 58 -3.05 -3.85 -5.33
C ILE A 58 -3.41 -4.67 -6.58
N LEU A 59 -2.77 -4.40 -7.71
CA LEU A 59 -2.93 -5.20 -8.94
C LEU A 59 -2.62 -6.68 -8.66
N LEU A 60 -1.47 -6.96 -8.05
CA LEU A 60 -1.04 -8.33 -7.75
C LEU A 60 -1.97 -9.03 -6.76
N LYS A 61 -2.48 -8.31 -5.75
CA LYS A 61 -3.51 -8.81 -4.83
C LYS A 61 -4.77 -9.22 -5.60
N SER A 62 -5.24 -8.37 -6.51
CA SER A 62 -6.44 -8.67 -7.32
C SER A 62 -6.25 -9.86 -8.26
N ALA A 63 -5.02 -10.07 -8.73
CA ALA A 63 -4.62 -11.22 -9.53
C ALA A 63 -4.32 -12.50 -8.71
N GLY A 64 -4.54 -12.50 -7.39
CA GLY A 64 -4.28 -13.65 -6.50
C GLY A 64 -2.80 -13.93 -6.23
N LYS A 65 -1.88 -13.08 -6.70
CA LYS A 65 -0.42 -13.21 -6.50
C LYS A 65 -0.02 -12.63 -5.14
N HIS A 66 -0.51 -13.23 -4.06
CA HIS A 66 -0.38 -12.67 -2.71
C HIS A 66 1.06 -12.46 -2.24
N GLY A 67 2.00 -13.37 -2.55
CA GLY A 67 3.40 -13.21 -2.18
C GLY A 67 4.05 -11.98 -2.84
N ASP A 68 3.87 -11.84 -4.16
CA ASP A 68 4.40 -10.69 -4.91
C ASP A 68 3.73 -9.38 -4.47
N ALA A 69 2.42 -9.43 -4.19
CA ALA A 69 1.67 -8.29 -3.68
C ALA A 69 2.22 -7.80 -2.33
N VAL A 70 2.48 -8.71 -1.39
CA VAL A 70 3.11 -8.38 -0.10
C VAL A 70 4.47 -7.72 -0.32
N ASN A 71 5.30 -8.28 -1.20
CA ASN A 71 6.62 -7.71 -1.52
C ASN A 71 6.49 -6.26 -2.03
N GLN A 72 5.60 -6.00 -3.00
CA GLN A 72 5.41 -4.64 -3.53
C GLN A 72 4.88 -3.68 -2.46
N LEU A 73 3.92 -4.11 -1.64
CA LEU A 73 3.39 -3.27 -0.56
C LEU A 73 4.44 -2.98 0.53
N GLN A 74 5.35 -3.91 0.82
CA GLN A 74 6.49 -3.66 1.70
C GLN A 74 7.48 -2.67 1.09
N GLN A 75 7.73 -2.73 -0.22
CA GLN A 75 8.54 -1.73 -0.91
C GLN A 75 7.88 -0.34 -0.87
N ALA A 76 6.55 -0.26 -0.95
CA ALA A 76 5.83 1.00 -0.75
C ALA A 76 6.10 1.54 0.67
N LEU A 77 5.92 0.72 1.72
CA LEU A 77 6.26 1.13 3.10
C LEU A 77 7.71 1.58 3.25
N ALA A 78 8.66 0.94 2.56
CA ALA A 78 10.08 1.30 2.59
C ALA A 78 10.40 2.60 1.85
N CYS A 79 9.69 2.91 0.76
CA CYS A 79 9.78 4.22 0.08
C CYS A 79 9.22 5.33 0.97
N ASN A 80 8.26 4.97 1.82
CA ASN A 80 7.68 5.83 2.86
C ASN A 80 8.56 5.84 4.14
N LYS A 81 9.86 6.09 3.95
CA LYS A 81 10.75 6.47 5.05
C LYS A 81 10.13 7.65 5.78
N PRO A 82 10.23 7.72 7.11
CA PRO A 82 9.54 8.75 7.83
C PRO A 82 10.04 10.10 7.33
N MET A 83 9.14 10.91 6.78
CA MET A 83 9.39 12.35 6.75
C MET A 83 9.72 12.83 8.18
N ALA A 84 9.30 12.08 9.21
CA ALA A 84 9.71 12.21 10.61
C ALA A 84 11.25 12.11 10.90
N GLU A 85 12.05 11.44 10.07
CA GLU A 85 13.53 11.44 10.20
C GLU A 85 14.14 12.72 9.62
N VAL A 86 13.59 13.21 8.51
CA VAL A 86 13.90 14.56 7.97
C VAL A 86 13.37 15.64 8.91
N ALA A 87 12.29 15.33 9.63
CA ALA A 87 11.57 16.24 10.49
C ALA A 87 12.31 16.56 11.80
N LYS A 88 12.98 15.59 12.40
CA LYS A 88 13.75 15.80 13.64
C LYS A 88 14.92 16.79 13.47
N ALA A 89 15.26 17.21 12.26
CA ALA A 89 16.42 18.05 11.99
C ALA A 89 16.14 19.56 12.00
N HIS A 90 14.93 20.07 11.70
CA HIS A 90 14.72 21.52 11.58
C HIS A 90 13.26 21.99 11.88
N GLU A 91 13.13 22.96 12.79
CA GLU A 91 12.04 23.96 12.95
C GLU A 91 10.58 23.50 13.22
N PRO A 92 9.68 24.40 13.69
CA PRO A 92 8.28 24.06 13.97
C PRO A 92 7.47 23.83 12.68
N TRP A 93 6.72 22.72 12.64
CA TRP A 93 5.94 22.27 11.48
C TRP A 93 4.88 23.29 11.02
N SER A 94 4.86 23.59 9.72
CA SER A 94 3.72 24.25 9.08
C SER A 94 2.52 23.30 8.95
N GLU A 95 1.30 23.84 8.80
CA GLU A 95 0.07 23.05 8.62
C GLU A 95 0.18 22.06 7.43
N GLU A 96 0.84 22.48 6.34
CA GLU A 96 1.09 21.65 5.15
C GLU A 96 1.97 20.42 5.45
N MET A 97 2.94 20.58 6.36
CA MET A 97 3.78 19.45 6.79
C MET A 97 3.02 18.50 7.73
N GLN A 98 2.13 19.02 8.58
CA GLN A 98 1.25 18.21 9.42
C GLN A 98 0.29 17.38 8.57
N GLU A 99 -0.35 18.00 7.57
CA GLU A 99 -1.22 17.32 6.61
C GLU A 99 -0.47 16.23 5.82
N SER A 100 0.78 16.50 5.41
CA SER A 100 1.62 15.50 4.73
C SER A 100 1.97 14.31 5.64
N ILE A 101 2.20 14.55 6.94
CA ILE A 101 2.46 13.49 7.93
C ILE A 101 1.18 12.69 8.19
N GLU A 102 0.02 13.32 8.31
CA GLU A 102 -1.26 12.65 8.52
C GLU A 102 -1.63 11.77 7.33
N ASN A 103 -1.49 12.28 6.10
CA ASN A 103 -1.71 11.50 4.88
C ASN A 103 -0.77 10.28 4.80
N THR A 104 0.48 10.45 5.23
CA THR A 104 1.47 9.38 5.32
C THR A 104 1.08 8.28 6.32
N VAL A 105 0.48 8.65 7.45
CA VAL A 105 0.04 7.71 8.49
C VAL A 105 -1.21 6.95 8.06
N VAL A 106 -2.16 7.62 7.41
CA VAL A 106 -3.36 7.00 6.82
C VAL A 106 -2.96 5.96 5.77
N ASP A 107 -2.06 6.34 4.86
CA ASP A 107 -1.49 5.49 3.81
C ASP A 107 -0.86 4.20 4.36
N LYS A 108 -0.05 4.32 5.43
CA LYS A 108 0.56 3.16 6.10
C LYS A 108 -0.50 2.22 6.67
N SER A 109 -1.55 2.75 7.28
CA SER A 109 -2.62 1.92 7.86
C SER A 109 -3.36 1.11 6.80
N ILE A 110 -3.61 1.70 5.61
CA ILE A 110 -4.27 1.02 4.48
C ILE A 110 -3.38 -0.10 3.92
N ILE A 111 -2.09 0.16 3.79
CA ILE A 111 -1.13 -0.85 3.33
C ILE A 111 -1.06 -2.02 4.31
N LEU A 112 -0.92 -1.74 5.61
CA LEU A 112 -0.88 -2.78 6.65
C LEU A 112 -2.14 -3.64 6.63
N GLY A 113 -3.33 -3.02 6.53
CA GLY A 113 -4.59 -3.73 6.38
C GLY A 113 -4.63 -4.63 5.14
N SER A 114 -4.10 -4.14 4.01
CA SER A 114 -4.05 -4.91 2.77
C SER A 114 -3.11 -6.13 2.87
N ILE A 115 -1.97 -5.98 3.54
CA ILE A 115 -1.05 -7.10 3.83
C ILE A 115 -1.71 -8.08 4.81
N ALA A 116 -2.39 -7.58 5.85
CA ALA A 116 -3.10 -8.39 6.83
C ALA A 116 -4.21 -9.25 6.20
N ASP A 117 -5.00 -8.68 5.28
CA ASP A 117 -6.01 -9.40 4.48
C ASP A 117 -5.39 -10.60 3.74
N MET A 118 -4.19 -10.43 3.16
CA MET A 118 -3.52 -11.47 2.41
C MET A 118 -2.99 -12.58 3.33
N HIS A 119 -2.39 -12.23 4.47
CA HIS A 119 -2.02 -13.22 5.48
C HIS A 119 -3.25 -13.97 6.01
N TYR A 120 -4.36 -13.27 6.26
CA TYR A 120 -5.62 -13.87 6.67
C TYR A 120 -6.12 -14.89 5.64
N ALA A 121 -6.13 -14.52 4.35
CA ALA A 121 -6.52 -15.41 3.25
C ALA A 121 -5.61 -16.63 3.11
N GLN A 122 -4.34 -16.51 3.47
CA GLN A 122 -3.35 -17.60 3.48
C GLN A 122 -3.33 -18.41 4.78
N ASN A 123 -4.30 -18.19 5.69
CA ASN A 123 -4.37 -18.83 7.01
C ASN A 123 -3.18 -18.51 7.94
N ASN A 124 -2.43 -17.44 7.66
CA ASN A 124 -1.37 -16.90 8.51
C ASN A 124 -1.99 -15.97 9.58
N GLN A 125 -2.76 -16.57 10.49
CA GLN A 125 -3.65 -15.85 11.41
C GLN A 125 -2.90 -14.95 12.41
N LYS A 126 -1.71 -15.37 12.85
CA LYS A 126 -0.90 -14.61 13.82
C LYS A 126 -0.34 -13.34 13.19
N GLU A 127 0.23 -13.47 12.00
CA GLU A 127 0.79 -12.38 11.21
C GLU A 127 -0.32 -11.39 10.82
N ALA A 128 -1.47 -11.90 10.38
CA ALA A 128 -2.63 -11.08 10.07
C ALA A 128 -3.07 -10.26 11.30
N LEU A 129 -3.18 -10.89 12.48
CA LEU A 129 -3.58 -10.21 13.71
C LEU A 129 -2.63 -9.08 14.07
N GLN A 130 -1.32 -9.34 14.06
CA GLN A 130 -0.30 -8.32 14.35
C GLN A 130 -0.43 -7.12 13.40
N LEU A 131 -0.58 -7.37 12.10
CA LEU A 131 -0.70 -6.32 11.10
C LEU A 131 -2.00 -5.52 11.22
N TYR A 132 -3.13 -6.15 11.59
CA TYR A 132 -4.35 -5.42 11.90
C TYR A 132 -4.22 -4.55 13.14
N ASP A 133 -3.58 -5.04 14.21
CA ASP A 133 -3.34 -4.24 15.42
C ASP A 133 -2.45 -3.01 15.10
N LEU A 134 -1.39 -3.21 14.31
CA LEU A 134 -0.54 -2.12 13.80
C LEU A 134 -1.34 -1.11 12.95
N GLY A 135 -2.18 -1.59 12.03
CA GLY A 135 -3.04 -0.74 11.21
C GLY A 135 -4.05 0.05 12.04
N LEU A 136 -4.65 -0.57 13.05
CA LEU A 136 -5.61 0.05 13.97
C LEU A 136 -4.97 1.17 14.80
N ALA A 137 -3.75 0.96 15.28
CA ALA A 137 -3.00 1.97 16.03
C ALA A 137 -2.69 3.23 15.20
N LEU A 138 -2.52 3.08 13.89
CA LEU A 138 -2.16 4.16 12.98
C LEU A 138 -3.35 4.87 12.35
N THR A 139 -4.47 4.17 12.14
CA THR A 139 -5.59 4.77 11.40
C THR A 139 -6.40 5.75 12.24
N VAL A 140 -6.67 6.93 11.66
CA VAL A 140 -7.62 7.93 12.20
C VAL A 140 -9.01 7.80 11.57
N ASP A 141 -9.12 7.11 10.43
CA ASP A 141 -10.38 6.91 9.72
C ASP A 141 -11.23 5.82 10.39
N GLN A 142 -12.45 6.20 10.78
CA GLN A 142 -13.37 5.33 11.50
C GLN A 142 -13.81 4.09 10.72
N ARG A 143 -13.82 4.15 9.38
CA ARG A 143 -14.17 3.01 8.53
C ARG A 143 -13.11 1.92 8.62
N TYR A 144 -11.84 2.29 8.51
CA TYR A 144 -10.72 1.37 8.66
C TYR A 144 -10.60 0.86 10.10
N ARG A 145 -10.82 1.72 11.10
CA ARG A 145 -10.87 1.29 12.51
C ARG A 145 -11.89 0.17 12.74
N ARG A 146 -13.14 0.37 12.31
CA ARG A 146 -14.19 -0.66 12.44
C ARG A 146 -13.83 -1.95 11.70
N HIS A 147 -13.28 -1.82 10.49
CA HIS A 147 -12.85 -2.97 9.70
C HIS A 147 -11.75 -3.78 10.41
N PHE A 148 -10.70 -3.12 10.89
CA PHE A 148 -9.60 -3.78 11.61
C PHE A 148 -10.06 -4.39 12.93
N GLN A 149 -10.87 -3.67 13.72
CA GLN A 149 -11.39 -4.19 14.99
C GLN A 149 -12.19 -5.48 14.77
N LYS A 150 -13.09 -5.49 13.78
CA LYS A 150 -13.87 -6.70 13.44
C LYS A 150 -12.96 -7.89 13.09
N ARG A 151 -11.88 -7.66 12.34
CA ARG A 151 -10.91 -8.70 11.98
C ARG A 151 -10.11 -9.20 13.17
N ILE A 152 -9.68 -8.28 14.04
CA ILE A 152 -8.97 -8.59 15.29
C ILE A 152 -9.84 -9.47 16.20
N ASP A 153 -11.12 -9.11 16.38
CA ASP A 153 -12.03 -9.87 17.26
C ASP A 153 -12.22 -11.30 16.75
N ILE A 154 -12.45 -11.47 15.45
CA ILE A 154 -12.53 -12.79 14.81
C ILE A 154 -11.25 -13.60 15.03
N LEU A 155 -10.09 -13.00 14.78
CA LEU A 155 -8.80 -13.68 14.91
C LEU A 155 -8.47 -14.06 16.35
N LYS A 156 -8.81 -13.20 17.33
CA LYS A 156 -8.62 -13.50 18.75
C LYS A 156 -9.46 -14.71 19.18
N HIS A 157 -10.71 -14.79 18.73
CA HIS A 157 -11.55 -15.97 18.97
C HIS A 157 -11.00 -17.25 18.32
N LEU A 158 -10.50 -17.16 17.09
CA LEU A 158 -9.91 -18.30 16.39
C LEU A 158 -8.62 -18.81 17.06
N LEU A 159 -7.77 -17.89 17.54
CA LEU A 159 -6.49 -18.24 18.16
C LEU A 159 -6.64 -18.67 19.63
N ASN A 160 -7.66 -18.19 20.34
CA ASN A 160 -7.95 -18.54 21.73
C ASN A 160 -9.43 -18.95 21.91
N PRO A 161 -9.82 -20.17 21.48
CA PRO A 161 -11.21 -20.61 21.54
C PRO A 161 -11.76 -20.83 22.96
N SER A 162 -10.94 -20.74 24.01
CA SER A 162 -11.27 -21.09 25.40
C SER A 162 -12.04 -20.01 26.19
N THR A 163 -12.79 -19.12 25.52
CA THR A 163 -13.70 -18.15 26.18
C THR A 163 -15.12 -18.33 25.69
N ILE A 164 -15.68 -19.52 25.92
CA ILE A 164 -17.13 -19.77 26.08
C ILE A 164 -17.29 -20.80 27.21
#